data_AF-A0A6P3ZFS4-F1
#
_entry.id   AF-A0A6P3ZFS4-F1
#
_cell.length_a   1.000
_cell.length_b   1.000
_cell.length_c   1.000
_cell.angle_alpha   90.00
_cell.angle_beta   90.00
_cell.angle_gamma   90.00
#
_symmetry.space_group_name_H-M   'P 1'
#
loop_
_entity.id
_entity.type
_entity.pdbx_description
1 polymer ?
#
loop_
_entity_poly.entity_id
_entity_poly.type
_entity_poly.pdbx_seq_one_letter_code
_entity_poly.pdbx_strand_id
1 'polypeptide(L)'
;MYMITQPPEYRNFKFWPTTLPGFKEAVDEYSKEVEKVSVEICECLSRLMGLDKHGLKRLHGVMKQSMRLNYYPRCSRPDLVLGVSPHSDGGSITFLLQDDEITALQIKYKERWLPVKPIPNALVVNVGDALEAWSNGVYRSIEHRAVTNTKKERISIATFVLPDEEVQIGPVESMMVDRPRLYRNVKFLDYLKQCLDKKMDGKSHTSFLKLEKEL
;
A
#
# COMPACT_ATOMS: atom_id res chain seq x y z
N MET A 1 1.86 -6.06 13.60
CA MET A 1 3.24 -5.54 13.75
C MET A 1 3.62 -4.78 12.49
N TYR A 2 4.34 -3.65 12.60
CA TYR A 2 4.79 -2.84 11.46
C TYR A 2 6.30 -2.58 11.55
N MET A 3 7.03 -2.77 10.45
CA MET A 3 8.50 -2.65 10.42
C MET A 3 8.97 -2.05 9.09
N ILE A 4 9.99 -1.19 9.13
CA ILE A 4 10.75 -0.82 7.92
C ILE A 4 11.75 -1.93 7.62
N THR A 5 11.80 -2.36 6.36
CA THR A 5 12.58 -3.52 5.89
C THR A 5 13.58 -3.16 4.81
N GLN A 6 13.32 -2.14 3.98
CA GLN A 6 14.31 -1.56 3.07
C GLN A 6 14.31 -0.02 3.12
N PRO A 7 15.46 0.61 2.87
CA PRO A 7 16.78 -0.04 2.82
C PRO A 7 17.27 -0.41 4.25
N PRO A 8 18.27 -1.31 4.41
CA PRO A 8 18.59 -1.92 5.70
C PRO A 8 19.00 -0.94 6.80
N GLU A 9 19.57 0.20 6.45
CA GLU A 9 19.98 1.28 7.36
C GLU A 9 18.80 1.95 8.08
N TYR A 10 17.57 1.80 7.57
CA TYR A 10 16.34 2.28 8.24
C TYR A 10 15.69 1.21 9.15
N ARG A 11 16.27 0.01 9.25
CA ARG A 11 15.74 -1.05 10.11
C ARG A 11 15.99 -0.72 11.58
N ASN A 12 14.91 -0.72 12.37
CA ASN A 12 15.02 -0.58 13.82
C ASN A 12 14.73 -1.91 14.53
N PHE A 13 15.79 -2.68 14.79
CA PHE A 13 15.69 -4.01 15.40
C PHE A 13 15.16 -4.00 16.84
N LYS A 14 15.09 -2.85 17.52
CA LYS A 14 14.48 -2.74 18.86
C LYS A 14 13.03 -3.22 18.88
N PHE A 15 12.32 -3.05 17.76
CA PHE A 15 10.91 -3.38 17.62
C PHE A 15 10.66 -4.67 16.84
N TRP A 16 11.73 -5.39 16.48
CA TRP A 16 11.64 -6.67 15.80
C TRP A 16 11.66 -7.81 16.84
N PRO A 17 10.93 -8.91 16.61
CA PRO A 17 10.99 -10.10 17.46
C PRO A 17 12.26 -10.91 17.17
N THR A 18 13.42 -10.31 17.44
CA THR A 18 14.75 -10.90 17.17
C THR A 18 15.06 -12.12 18.03
N THR A 19 14.28 -12.36 19.09
CA THR A 19 14.38 -13.56 19.92
C THR A 19 13.68 -14.78 19.32
N LEU A 20 12.83 -14.59 18.30
CA LEU A 20 12.16 -15.69 17.59
C LEU A 20 13.14 -16.28 16.56
N PRO A 21 13.57 -17.55 16.71
CA PRO A 21 14.52 -18.15 15.78
C PRO A 21 14.01 -18.13 14.33
N GLY A 22 14.87 -17.73 13.39
CA GLY A 22 14.55 -17.70 11.95
C GLY A 22 13.72 -16.51 11.50
N PHE A 23 13.18 -15.70 12.41
CA PHE A 23 12.29 -14.58 12.04
C PHE A 23 13.02 -13.53 11.21
N LYS A 24 14.21 -13.13 11.64
CA LYS A 24 14.99 -12.07 10.97
C LYS A 24 15.40 -12.53 9.57
N GLU A 25 15.84 -13.79 9.46
CA GLU A 25 16.28 -14.42 8.22
C GLU A 25 15.12 -14.49 7.23
N ALA A 26 13.95 -14.95 7.67
CA ALA A 26 12.75 -15.02 6.82
C ALA A 26 12.27 -13.64 6.35
N VAL A 27 12.28 -12.63 7.23
CA VAL A 27 11.92 -11.25 6.84
C VAL A 27 12.93 -10.69 5.85
N ASP A 28 14.23 -10.94 6.05
CA ASP A 28 15.28 -10.45 5.16
C ASP A 28 15.20 -11.07 3.77
N GLU A 29 15.00 -12.40 3.68
CA GLU A 29 14.82 -13.12 2.42
C GLU A 29 13.57 -12.64 1.68
N TYR A 30 12.41 -12.66 2.35
CA TYR A 30 11.15 -12.21 1.75
C TYR A 30 11.21 -10.74 1.31
N SER A 31 11.78 -9.86 2.13
CA SER A 31 11.92 -8.43 1.81
C SER A 31 12.77 -8.19 0.56
N LYS A 32 13.90 -8.90 0.42
CA LYS A 32 14.77 -8.81 -0.75
C LYS A 32 14.08 -9.28 -2.03
N GLU A 33 13.33 -10.37 -1.97
CA GLU A 33 12.63 -10.87 -3.17
C GLU A 33 11.48 -9.95 -3.58
N VAL A 34 10.68 -9.45 -2.62
CA VAL A 34 9.63 -8.46 -2.92
C VAL A 34 10.22 -7.14 -3.42
N GLU A 35 11.39 -6.73 -2.93
CA GLU A 35 12.08 -5.54 -3.42
C GLU A 35 12.40 -5.67 -4.92
N LYS A 36 12.96 -6.79 -5.36
CA LYS A 36 13.26 -7.03 -6.79
C LYS A 36 12.00 -6.88 -7.66
N VAL A 37 10.91 -7.55 -7.27
CA VAL A 37 9.63 -7.47 -7.99
C VAL A 37 9.09 -6.03 -7.98
N SER A 38 9.23 -5.32 -6.85
CA SER A 38 8.79 -3.93 -6.74
C SER A 38 9.55 -2.99 -7.67
N VAL A 39 10.86 -3.20 -7.82
CA VAL A 39 11.71 -2.43 -8.74
C VAL A 39 11.29 -2.70 -10.17
N GLU A 40 11.09 -3.95 -10.56
CA GLU A 40 10.67 -4.31 -11.93
C GLU A 40 9.31 -3.69 -12.29
N ILE A 41 8.32 -3.79 -11.39
CA ILE A 41 7.01 -3.16 -11.60
C ILE A 41 7.14 -1.64 -11.70
N CYS A 42 7.95 -1.01 -10.84
CA CYS A 42 8.19 0.44 -10.90
C CYS A 42 8.87 0.85 -12.21
N GLU A 43 9.79 0.04 -12.76
CA GLU A 43 10.43 0.32 -14.05
C GLU A 43 9.45 0.23 -15.22
N CYS A 44 8.54 -0.74 -15.19
CA CYS A 44 7.46 -0.86 -16.19
C CYS A 44 6.51 0.33 -16.10
N LEU A 45 6.03 0.66 -14.90
CA LEU A 45 5.14 1.80 -14.67
C LEU A 45 5.82 3.13 -15.04
N SER A 46 7.12 3.28 -14.80
CA SER A 46 7.85 4.50 -15.18
C SER A 46 7.74 4.75 -16.68
N ARG A 47 7.98 3.72 -17.50
CA ARG A 47 7.86 3.83 -18.96
C ARG A 47 6.42 4.11 -19.40
N LEU A 48 5.44 3.42 -18.79
CA LEU A 48 4.02 3.67 -19.07
C LEU A 48 3.58 5.09 -18.69
N MET A 49 4.24 5.69 -17.70
CA MET A 49 4.01 7.08 -17.29
C MET A 49 4.79 8.08 -18.14
N GLY A 50 5.48 7.65 -19.20
CA GLY A 50 6.31 8.53 -20.03
C GLY A 50 7.59 9.03 -19.35
N LEU A 51 8.00 8.39 -18.26
CA LEU A 51 9.28 8.63 -17.59
C LEU A 51 10.35 7.69 -18.17
N ASP A 52 11.62 7.97 -17.90
CA ASP A 52 12.68 7.00 -18.14
C ASP A 52 12.51 5.76 -17.26
N LYS A 53 13.27 4.70 -17.57
CA LYS A 53 13.24 3.41 -16.86
C LYS A 53 13.23 3.53 -15.33
N HIS A 54 13.97 4.46 -14.75
CA HIS A 54 14.10 4.59 -13.29
C HIS A 54 13.37 5.82 -12.72
N GLY A 55 12.45 6.41 -13.50
CA GLY A 55 11.73 7.64 -13.14
C GLY A 55 10.96 7.53 -11.83
N LEU A 56 10.13 6.51 -11.65
CA LEU A 56 9.41 6.30 -10.38
C LEU A 56 10.39 6.08 -9.23
N LYS A 57 11.47 5.30 -9.41
CA LYS A 57 12.47 5.10 -8.36
C LYS A 57 13.06 6.44 -7.89
N ARG A 58 13.36 7.36 -8.82
CA ARG A 58 13.85 8.71 -8.46
C ARG A 58 12.78 9.59 -7.81
N LEU A 59 11.52 9.47 -8.22
CA LEU A 59 10.40 10.20 -7.57
C LEU A 59 10.23 9.80 -6.12
N HIS A 60 10.56 8.56 -5.74
CA HIS A 60 10.53 8.13 -4.34
C HIS A 60 11.65 8.75 -3.49
N GLY A 61 12.65 9.42 -4.06
CA GLY A 61 13.86 9.80 -3.33
C GLY A 61 14.57 8.55 -2.82
N VAL A 62 14.51 8.30 -1.51
CA VAL A 62 14.81 6.99 -0.93
C VAL A 62 13.55 6.12 -1.00
N MET A 63 13.53 5.16 -1.91
CA MET A 63 12.45 4.16 -1.98
C MET A 63 12.52 3.25 -0.76
N LYS A 64 11.57 3.40 0.16
CA LYS A 64 11.47 2.60 1.38
C LYS A 64 10.53 1.42 1.17
N GLN A 65 10.80 0.32 1.85
CA GLN A 65 9.90 -0.82 1.97
C GLN A 65 9.53 -1.03 3.43
N SER A 66 8.24 -1.18 3.71
CA SER A 66 7.75 -1.57 5.03
C SER A 66 6.90 -2.82 4.98
N MET A 67 6.77 -3.51 6.12
CA MET A 67 5.93 -4.69 6.25
C MET A 67 4.98 -4.54 7.42
N ARG A 68 3.72 -4.92 7.19
CA ARG A 68 2.69 -5.11 8.22
C ARG A 68 2.28 -6.57 8.27
N LEU A 69 2.63 -7.22 9.37
CA LEU A 69 2.16 -8.57 9.70
C LEU A 69 0.83 -8.44 10.43
N ASN A 70 -0.20 -9.04 9.85
CA ASN A 70 -1.56 -9.02 10.37
C ASN A 70 -1.96 -10.43 10.82
N TYR A 71 -2.51 -10.50 12.02
CA TYR A 71 -3.14 -11.70 12.57
C TYR A 71 -4.60 -11.36 12.88
N TYR A 72 -5.52 -12.10 12.30
CA TYR A 72 -6.95 -11.95 12.47
C TYR A 72 -7.48 -13.17 13.22
N PRO A 73 -7.81 -13.06 14.52
CA PRO A 73 -8.40 -14.15 15.27
C PRO A 73 -9.76 -14.58 14.69
N ARG A 74 -10.20 -15.78 15.06
CA ARG A 74 -11.59 -16.20 14.84
C ARG A 74 -12.53 -15.22 15.54
N CYS A 75 -13.61 -14.87 14.85
CA CYS A 75 -14.62 -13.95 15.36
C CYS A 75 -15.98 -14.64 15.42
N SER A 76 -16.65 -14.59 16.58
CA SER A 76 -17.99 -15.14 16.78
C SER A 76 -19.09 -14.34 16.08
N ARG A 77 -18.84 -13.06 15.78
CA ARG A 77 -19.79 -12.12 15.16
C ARG A 77 -19.16 -11.38 13.98
N PRO A 78 -18.77 -12.09 12.91
CA PRO A 78 -18.11 -11.49 11.74
C PRO A 78 -19.01 -10.53 10.95
N ASP A 79 -20.32 -10.55 11.21
CA ASP A 79 -21.32 -9.61 10.72
C ASP A 79 -21.19 -8.21 11.35
N LEU A 80 -20.61 -8.11 12.56
CA LEU A 80 -20.54 -6.87 13.34
C LEU A 80 -19.15 -6.23 13.35
N VAL A 81 -18.09 -6.96 13.02
CA VAL A 81 -16.70 -6.46 13.10
C VAL A 81 -15.86 -6.80 11.88
N LEU A 82 -15.05 -5.83 11.48
CA LEU A 82 -14.04 -5.99 10.43
C LEU A 82 -12.68 -6.28 11.06
N GLY A 83 -11.86 -7.05 10.34
CA GLY A 83 -10.46 -7.27 10.70
C GLY A 83 -9.62 -6.03 10.41
N VAL A 84 -9.89 -5.36 9.28
CA VAL A 84 -9.38 -4.02 8.97
C VAL A 84 -10.51 -3.21 8.36
N SER A 85 -10.72 -2.00 8.89
CA SER A 85 -11.71 -1.05 8.37
C SER A 85 -11.43 -0.65 6.92
N PRO A 86 -12.44 -0.15 6.18
CA PRO A 86 -12.26 0.36 4.83
C PRO A 86 -11.19 1.44 4.74
N HIS A 87 -10.24 1.28 3.81
CA HIS A 87 -9.16 2.24 3.58
C HIS A 87 -8.56 2.10 2.18
N SER A 88 -7.73 3.07 1.77
CA SER A 88 -6.75 2.91 0.70
C SER A 88 -5.33 2.95 1.27
N ASP A 89 -4.37 2.37 0.55
CA ASP A 89 -2.97 2.38 0.99
C ASP A 89 -2.29 3.70 0.65
N GLY A 90 -1.52 4.24 1.59
CA GLY A 90 -0.86 5.54 1.40
C GLY A 90 0.36 5.53 0.49
N GLY A 91 0.97 4.37 0.27
CA GLY A 91 2.21 4.21 -0.50
C GLY A 91 2.02 4.33 -2.01
N SER A 92 3.00 3.82 -2.77
CA SER A 92 2.90 3.71 -4.23
C SER A 92 2.30 2.38 -4.66
N ILE A 93 2.81 1.27 -4.14
CA ILE A 93 2.38 -0.10 -4.44
C ILE A 93 2.40 -0.93 -3.15
N THR A 94 1.42 -1.80 -3.00
CA THR A 94 1.37 -2.80 -1.92
C THR A 94 1.40 -4.20 -2.51
N PHE A 95 2.18 -5.09 -1.90
CA PHE A 95 2.23 -6.52 -2.14
C PHE A 95 1.63 -7.24 -0.93
N LEU A 96 0.61 -8.06 -1.15
CA LEU A 96 -0.05 -8.80 -0.09
C LEU A 96 0.15 -10.30 -0.30
N LEU A 97 0.89 -10.90 0.62
CA LEU A 97 0.88 -12.34 0.85
C LEU A 97 -0.26 -12.65 1.82
N GLN A 98 -1.16 -13.55 1.44
CA GLN A 98 -2.33 -13.90 2.24
C GLN A 98 -2.54 -15.41 2.33
N ASP A 99 -3.22 -15.85 3.38
CA ASP A 99 -3.66 -17.24 3.56
C ASP A 99 -4.47 -17.75 2.34
N ASP A 100 -4.10 -18.92 1.83
CA ASP A 100 -4.68 -19.54 0.64
C ASP A 100 -6.10 -20.07 0.86
N GLU A 101 -6.50 -20.36 2.10
CA GLU A 101 -7.78 -21.01 2.41
C GLU A 101 -8.89 -19.99 2.76
N ILE A 102 -8.53 -18.75 3.10
CA ILE A 102 -9.47 -17.77 3.66
C ILE A 102 -9.65 -16.56 2.73
N THR A 103 -10.80 -16.52 2.06
CA THR A 103 -11.24 -15.33 1.30
C THR A 103 -11.76 -14.24 2.24
N ALA A 104 -10.87 -13.34 2.67
CA ALA A 104 -11.20 -12.25 3.61
C ALA A 104 -10.92 -10.84 3.07
N LEU A 105 -10.02 -10.69 2.10
CA LEU A 105 -9.81 -9.39 1.46
C LEU A 105 -11.02 -9.05 0.58
N GLN A 106 -11.51 -7.82 0.72
CA GLN A 106 -12.54 -7.26 -0.16
C GLN A 106 -12.07 -5.92 -0.72
N ILE A 107 -12.30 -5.70 -2.00
CA ILE A 107 -12.08 -4.42 -2.68
C ILE A 107 -13.42 -3.76 -2.99
N LYS A 108 -13.45 -2.44 -3.01
CA LYS A 108 -14.63 -1.66 -3.37
C LYS A 108 -14.64 -1.42 -4.86
N TYR A 109 -15.71 -1.83 -5.52
CA TYR A 109 -15.96 -1.53 -6.92
C TYR A 109 -17.36 -0.93 -7.04
N LYS A 110 -17.41 0.35 -7.42
CA LYS A 110 -18.63 1.17 -7.29
C LYS A 110 -19.10 1.11 -5.81
N GLU A 111 -20.38 0.89 -5.57
CA GLU A 111 -20.96 0.80 -4.22
C GLU A 111 -20.98 -0.63 -3.67
N ARG A 112 -20.14 -1.55 -4.19
CA ARG A 112 -20.14 -2.96 -3.80
C ARG A 112 -18.76 -3.42 -3.34
N TRP A 113 -18.76 -4.29 -2.34
CA TRP A 113 -17.57 -5.01 -1.86
C TRP A 113 -17.44 -6.32 -2.62
N LEU A 114 -16.32 -6.49 -3.32
CA LEU A 114 -16.00 -7.69 -4.09
C LEU A 114 -14.92 -8.50 -3.37
N PRO A 115 -15.10 -9.82 -3.17
CA PRO A 115 -14.09 -10.67 -2.55
C PRO A 115 -12.90 -10.88 -3.50
N VAL A 116 -11.70 -10.83 -2.95
CA VAL A 116 -10.47 -11.25 -3.64
C VAL A 116 -10.15 -12.67 -3.20
N LYS A 117 -10.42 -13.64 -4.07
CA LYS A 117 -10.15 -15.06 -3.79
C LYS A 117 -8.63 -15.29 -3.79
N PRO A 118 -8.07 -15.94 -2.75
CA PRO A 118 -6.67 -16.35 -2.77
C PRO A 118 -6.38 -17.26 -3.96
N ILE A 119 -5.21 -17.09 -4.55
CA ILE A 119 -4.66 -17.97 -5.59
C ILE A 119 -3.36 -18.52 -5.00
N PRO A 120 -3.21 -19.86 -4.90
CA PRO A 120 -2.01 -20.46 -4.32
C PRO A 120 -0.74 -19.94 -5.00
N ASN A 121 0.28 -19.63 -4.19
CA ASN A 121 1.57 -19.09 -4.62
C ASN A 121 1.49 -17.73 -5.34
N ALA A 122 0.43 -16.94 -5.14
CA ALA A 122 0.29 -15.62 -5.72
C ALA A 122 0.35 -14.50 -4.66
N LEU A 123 0.92 -13.36 -5.06
CA LEU A 123 0.77 -12.10 -4.34
C LEU A 123 -0.37 -11.30 -4.95
N VAL A 124 -1.18 -10.66 -4.10
CA VAL A 124 -2.09 -9.60 -4.55
C VAL A 124 -1.30 -8.31 -4.59
N VAL A 125 -1.38 -7.57 -5.70
CA VAL A 125 -0.71 -6.28 -5.87
C VAL A 125 -1.76 -5.19 -6.07
N ASN A 126 -1.65 -4.09 -5.33
CA ASN A 126 -2.53 -2.93 -5.51
C ASN A 126 -1.77 -1.61 -5.54
N VAL A 127 -2.38 -0.64 -6.23
CA VAL A 127 -1.92 0.75 -6.31
C VAL A 127 -2.27 1.47 -5.01
N GLY A 128 -1.34 2.28 -4.53
CA GLY A 128 -1.53 3.19 -3.40
C GLY A 128 -1.68 4.65 -3.84
N ASP A 129 -2.04 5.49 -2.88
CA ASP A 129 -2.45 6.88 -3.08
C ASP A 129 -1.31 7.77 -3.61
N ALA A 130 -0.03 7.49 -3.29
CA ALA A 130 1.10 8.23 -3.84
C ALA A 130 1.25 8.01 -5.36
N LEU A 131 1.09 6.77 -5.83
CA LEU A 131 1.12 6.46 -7.26
C LEU A 131 -0.12 6.99 -7.98
N GLU A 132 -1.29 6.96 -7.33
CA GLU A 132 -2.48 7.64 -7.84
C GLU A 132 -2.22 9.14 -8.05
N ALA A 133 -1.61 9.82 -7.08
CA ALA A 133 -1.27 11.23 -7.17
C ALA A 133 -0.26 11.52 -8.29
N TRP A 134 0.86 10.78 -8.36
CA TRP A 134 1.86 10.96 -9.43
C TRP A 134 1.29 10.72 -10.82
N SER A 135 0.39 9.74 -10.96
CA SER A 135 -0.25 9.41 -12.23
C SER A 135 -1.45 10.32 -12.58
N ASN A 136 -1.69 11.37 -11.80
CA ASN A 136 -2.86 12.25 -11.94
C ASN A 136 -4.20 11.47 -11.99
N GLY A 137 -4.31 10.39 -11.20
CA GLY A 137 -5.51 9.56 -11.11
C GLY A 137 -5.67 8.49 -12.20
N VAL A 138 -4.68 8.30 -13.08
CA VAL A 138 -4.71 7.24 -14.10
C VAL A 138 -4.65 5.86 -13.47
N TYR A 139 -3.71 5.64 -12.56
CA TYR A 139 -3.65 4.43 -11.75
C TYR A 139 -4.43 4.65 -10.46
N ARG A 140 -5.52 3.91 -10.29
CA ARG A 140 -6.45 4.13 -9.19
C ARG A 140 -6.07 3.29 -7.98
N SER A 141 -5.89 3.97 -6.86
CA SER A 141 -5.83 3.38 -5.52
C SER A 141 -7.24 3.08 -5.04
N ILE A 142 -7.52 1.80 -4.81
CA ILE A 142 -8.87 1.29 -4.55
C ILE A 142 -9.07 1.07 -3.05
N GLU A 143 -10.24 1.50 -2.57
CA GLU A 143 -10.67 1.24 -1.20
C GLU A 143 -10.83 -0.27 -0.98
N HIS A 144 -10.26 -0.79 0.09
CA HIS A 144 -10.28 -2.21 0.43
C HIS A 144 -10.44 -2.39 1.95
N ARG A 145 -10.86 -3.59 2.36
CA ARG A 145 -11.06 -3.98 3.77
C ARG A 145 -10.77 -5.45 3.97
N ALA A 146 -10.58 -5.87 5.21
CA ALA A 146 -10.49 -7.28 5.55
C ALA A 146 -11.66 -7.67 6.47
N VAL A 147 -12.44 -8.67 6.07
CA VAL A 147 -13.52 -9.23 6.91
C VAL A 147 -12.99 -10.30 7.85
N THR A 148 -13.68 -10.54 8.96
CA THR A 148 -13.36 -11.64 9.88
C THR A 148 -14.18 -12.88 9.54
N ASN A 149 -13.89 -14.01 10.20
CA ASN A 149 -14.62 -15.26 10.01
C ASN A 149 -14.70 -16.06 11.32
N THR A 150 -15.67 -16.97 11.42
CA THR A 150 -15.88 -17.84 12.59
C THR A 150 -15.01 -19.09 12.60
N LYS A 151 -14.42 -19.47 11.46
CA LYS A 151 -13.86 -20.81 11.24
C LYS A 151 -12.41 -20.93 11.68
N LYS A 152 -11.56 -20.01 11.21
CA LYS A 152 -10.09 -20.09 11.34
C LYS A 152 -9.48 -18.69 11.43
N GLU A 153 -8.43 -18.59 12.21
CA GLU A 153 -7.54 -17.43 12.21
C GLU A 153 -6.91 -17.20 10.83
N ARG A 154 -6.70 -15.94 10.45
CA ARG A 154 -6.05 -15.59 9.18
C ARG A 154 -4.77 -14.82 9.44
N ILE A 155 -3.73 -15.10 8.67
CA ILE A 155 -2.51 -14.31 8.63
C ILE A 155 -2.36 -13.68 7.26
N SER A 156 -1.86 -12.44 7.21
CA SER A 156 -1.37 -11.85 5.97
C SER A 156 -0.22 -10.89 6.21
N ILE A 157 0.69 -10.80 5.25
CA ILE A 157 1.84 -9.90 5.24
C ILE A 157 1.62 -8.90 4.12
N ALA A 158 1.39 -7.63 4.49
CA ALA A 158 1.33 -6.53 3.53
C ALA A 158 2.68 -5.84 3.49
N THR A 159 3.27 -5.72 2.30
CA THR A 159 4.55 -5.07 2.06
C THR A 159 4.33 -3.83 1.22
N PHE A 160 4.64 -2.67 1.77
CA PHE A 160 4.37 -1.36 1.16
C PHE A 160 5.65 -0.78 0.58
N VAL A 161 5.56 -0.28 -0.65
CA VAL A 161 6.57 0.58 -1.27
C VAL A 161 6.18 2.02 -0.99
N LEU A 162 7.10 2.77 -0.36
CA LEU A 162 6.85 4.09 0.19
C LEU A 162 7.85 5.11 -0.37
N PRO A 163 7.41 6.31 -0.76
CA PRO A 163 8.29 7.44 -0.96
C PRO A 163 9.03 7.80 0.33
N ASP A 164 10.16 8.51 0.20
CA ASP A 164 10.76 9.19 1.33
C ASP A 164 9.83 10.27 1.91
N GLU A 165 9.96 10.54 3.21
CA GLU A 165 9.10 11.45 3.95
C GLU A 165 9.16 12.88 3.41
N GLU A 166 10.29 13.27 2.83
CA GLU A 166 10.52 14.63 2.32
C GLU A 166 10.02 14.82 0.88
N VAL A 167 9.63 13.75 0.20
CA VAL A 167 9.18 13.78 -1.21
C VAL A 167 7.85 14.50 -1.34
N GLN A 168 7.72 15.29 -2.42
CA GLN A 168 6.44 15.84 -2.85
C GLN A 168 5.68 14.83 -3.71
N ILE A 169 4.52 14.40 -3.23
CA ILE A 169 3.58 13.57 -4.00
C ILE A 169 2.58 14.49 -4.73
N GLY A 170 2.49 14.32 -6.05
CA GLY A 170 1.62 15.10 -6.93
C GLY A 170 1.90 14.80 -8.40
N PRO A 171 1.02 15.20 -9.34
CA PRO A 171 1.07 14.75 -10.73
C PRO A 171 2.39 15.06 -11.43
N VAL A 172 2.93 14.07 -12.15
CA VAL A 172 4.07 14.29 -13.06
C VAL A 172 3.58 14.89 -14.38
N GLU A 173 4.42 15.69 -15.03
CA GLU A 173 4.05 16.45 -16.23
C GLU A 173 3.56 15.57 -17.38
N SER A 174 4.25 14.45 -17.63
CA SER A 174 3.88 13.48 -18.67
C SER A 174 2.49 12.86 -18.47
N MET A 175 1.94 12.88 -17.25
CA MET A 175 0.63 12.34 -16.90
C MET A 175 -0.48 13.40 -16.88
N MET A 176 -0.14 14.65 -17.20
CA MET A 176 -1.06 15.79 -17.30
C MET A 176 -1.30 16.25 -18.75
N VAL A 177 -0.67 15.61 -19.74
CA VAL A 177 -0.89 15.96 -21.16
C VAL A 177 -2.37 15.81 -21.51
N ASP A 178 -2.97 16.89 -22.03
CA ASP A 178 -4.39 17.00 -22.39
C ASP A 178 -5.37 16.72 -21.24
N ARG A 179 -4.96 16.91 -19.98
CA ARG A 179 -5.79 16.64 -18.80
C ARG A 179 -5.66 17.75 -17.77
N PRO A 180 -6.76 18.12 -17.09
CA PRO A 180 -6.65 19.02 -15.96
C PRO A 180 -5.85 18.35 -14.84
N ARG A 181 -5.14 19.17 -14.08
CA ARG A 181 -4.50 18.75 -12.85
C ARG A 181 -5.57 18.37 -11.83
N LEU A 182 -5.50 17.17 -11.25
CA LEU A 182 -6.48 16.69 -10.26
C LEU A 182 -5.94 16.69 -8.82
N TYR A 183 -4.61 16.72 -8.66
CA TYR A 183 -3.94 16.61 -7.36
C TYR A 183 -2.96 17.76 -7.16
N ARG A 184 -2.87 18.26 -5.92
CA ARG A 184 -1.87 19.26 -5.50
C ARG A 184 -0.56 18.55 -5.12
N ASN A 185 0.55 19.29 -5.07
CA ASN A 185 1.80 18.76 -4.52
C ASN A 185 1.72 18.81 -2.99
N VAL A 186 1.98 17.68 -2.34
CA VAL A 186 1.97 17.55 -0.88
C VAL A 186 3.20 16.79 -0.43
N LYS A 187 3.84 17.23 0.65
CA LYS A 187 4.93 16.48 1.27
C LYS A 187 4.42 15.14 1.82
N PHE A 188 5.10 14.04 1.52
CA PHE A 188 4.64 12.71 1.90
C PHE A 188 4.48 12.56 3.42
N LEU A 189 5.37 13.15 4.21
CA LEU A 189 5.24 13.19 5.67
C LEU A 189 3.93 13.85 6.14
N ASP A 190 3.52 14.96 5.50
CA ASP A 190 2.29 15.66 5.90
C ASP A 190 1.06 14.89 5.47
N TYR A 191 1.11 14.21 4.32
CA TYR A 191 0.10 13.23 3.94
C TYR A 191 -0.01 12.07 4.93
N LEU A 192 1.11 11.51 5.39
CA LEU A 192 1.12 10.44 6.39
C LEU A 192 0.52 10.89 7.72
N LYS A 193 0.81 12.11 8.18
CA LYS A 193 0.15 12.68 9.37
C LYS A 193 -1.37 12.72 9.21
N GLN A 194 -1.86 13.20 8.05
CA GLN A 194 -3.30 13.20 7.76
C GLN A 194 -3.92 11.78 7.76
N CYS A 195 -3.17 10.77 7.31
CA CYS A 195 -3.62 9.38 7.37
C CYS A 195 -3.73 8.85 8.80
N LEU A 196 -2.82 9.27 9.69
CA LEU A 196 -2.78 8.84 11.09
C LEU A 196 -3.77 9.62 11.98
N ASP A 197 -4.01 10.89 11.66
CA ASP A 197 -4.93 11.76 12.40
C ASP A 197 -6.41 11.43 12.10
N LYS A 198 -6.68 10.82 10.94
CA LYS A 198 -8.03 10.42 10.54
C LYS A 198 -8.29 8.95 10.84
N LYS A 199 -9.55 8.63 11.14
CA LYS A 199 -10.01 7.24 11.21
C LYS A 199 -9.90 6.60 9.82
N MET A 200 -9.66 5.28 9.79
CA MET A 200 -9.77 4.47 8.58
C MET A 200 -11.24 4.39 8.15
N ASP A 201 -11.68 5.42 7.46
CA ASP A 201 -13.02 5.60 6.90
C ASP A 201 -12.89 5.88 5.39
N GLY A 202 -12.73 4.79 4.65
CA GLY A 202 -12.58 4.79 3.20
C GLY A 202 -11.37 5.61 2.74
N LYS A 203 -11.59 6.52 1.79
CA LYS A 203 -10.54 7.40 1.23
C LYS A 203 -10.58 8.83 1.79
N SER A 204 -11.15 9.05 2.97
CA SER A 204 -11.37 10.39 3.54
C SER A 204 -10.09 11.21 3.76
N HIS A 205 -8.94 10.57 3.95
CA HIS A 205 -7.63 11.22 4.02
C HIS A 205 -7.12 11.75 2.67
N THR A 206 -7.55 11.16 1.56
CA THR A 206 -7.08 11.54 0.22
C THR A 206 -7.61 12.89 -0.27
N SER A 207 -8.63 13.47 0.40
CA SER A 207 -9.13 14.81 0.09
C SER A 207 -8.03 15.86 0.19
N PHE A 208 -7.03 15.64 1.06
CA PHE A 208 -5.87 16.51 1.22
C PHE A 208 -4.98 16.58 -0.03
N LEU A 209 -4.97 15.53 -0.85
CA LEU A 209 -4.21 15.48 -2.09
C LEU A 209 -4.98 16.08 -3.28
N LYS A 210 -6.31 16.05 -3.25
CA LYS A 210 -7.13 16.45 -4.38
C LYS A 210 -7.27 17.96 -4.46
N LEU A 211 -7.33 18.48 -5.68
CA LEU A 211 -7.85 19.82 -5.91
C LEU A 211 -9.38 19.76 -5.78
N GLU A 212 -9.97 20.74 -5.11
CA GLU A 212 -11.43 20.87 -5.11
C GLU A 212 -11.86 21.10 -6.57
N LYS A 213 -12.92 20.43 -7.00
CA LYS A 213 -13.57 20.83 -8.24
C LYS A 213 -14.22 22.17 -7.97
N GLU A 214 -13.76 23.22 -8.63
CA GLU A 214 -14.64 24.38 -8.87
C GLU A 214 -15.88 23.80 -9.57
N LEU A 215 -17.02 23.91 -8.88
CA LEU A 215 -18.33 23.46 -9.35
C LEU A 215 -18.80 24.31 -10.52
#